data_AF-A0AAE0S0X2-F1
#
_entry.id   AF-A0AAE0S0X2-F1
#
_cell.length_a   1.000
_cell.length_b   1.000
_cell.length_c   1.000
_cell.angle_alpha   90.00
_cell.angle_beta   90.00
_cell.angle_gamma   90.00
#
_symmetry.space_group_name_H-M   'P 1'
#
loop_
_entity.id
_entity.type
_entity.pdbx_description
1 polymer ?
#
loop_
_entity_poly.entity_id
_entity_poly.type
_entity_poly.pdbx_seq_one_letter_code
_entity_poly.pdbx_strand_id
1 'polypeptide(L)'
;MPPKKPSPVKAPSKTTAKPPAKPAAGRGGPAKKGPPQVTGSKKPGIAPATKGGKPAKELTPQPQKKAWTKEDEAARKIQTKIRQFLAKKQLEKKRKEKMAYNELMDKLEREAFVKLVKMEQEEAEKLRQKEEEERRRKREEAARKKRVLEAAFEGDTDVIISVLNEVSGLDDKNGIGHDVIGRNLRSKHLMNIVECDDANGNTPLSEAASGGNVDTIKMLIEKGADPNTQGQFQRTPLYRAAFAGHLEACEVLLQNGADPRIYASDGMMPSQVASVQAVVHLLENWDISQTEVLLQKLEADKEMRKEEERKRREAEQSKLEAALAEVQKEYDIAQKKLEYAYNELNKRITEHDTAAGMGFDRPDLTIQAIHDQEGEVEILKINLEKARSKLSAAKLKLREQQRDKGDVGEEDLPGLKVQVRELDDVLFRDVGNKIKDSGKWPLIIDTTGQAATFLRYRDTNYIRALSPVDMEQDRARLAILGAIRYGKPLVVDMMEVDMFEAISDRWDGISKGLMENIMDKSITREEKYLPLIKPTDGDEYQKNKFNEYRTSRFKLFIITKNPYPPESLTERMYLIRIHVPL
;
A
#
# COMPACT_ATOMS: atom_id res chain seq x y z
N MET A 1 38.56 41.25 43.13
CA MET A 1 38.95 39.82 43.09
C MET A 1 37.96 39.09 42.20
N PRO A 2 38.38 38.43 41.11
CA PRO A 2 37.45 37.67 40.25
C PRO A 2 37.03 36.34 40.89
N PRO A 3 35.80 35.85 40.67
CA PRO A 3 35.26 34.67 41.33
C PRO A 3 35.81 33.34 40.79
N LYS A 4 35.77 32.30 41.64
CA LYS A 4 36.25 30.94 41.35
C LYS A 4 35.44 30.27 40.23
N LYS A 5 36.12 29.62 39.28
CA LYS A 5 35.50 28.71 38.31
C LYS A 5 34.95 27.45 39.03
N PRO A 6 33.73 26.98 38.73
CA PRO A 6 33.19 25.74 39.30
C PRO A 6 33.84 24.49 38.68
N SER A 7 33.96 23.43 39.49
CA SER A 7 34.49 22.13 39.08
C SER A 7 33.49 21.33 38.23
N PRO A 8 33.94 20.45 37.32
CA PRO A 8 33.04 19.66 36.47
C PRO A 8 32.29 18.58 37.27
N VAL A 9 30.99 18.43 36.98
CA VAL A 9 30.10 17.45 37.61
C VAL A 9 30.40 16.03 37.12
N LYS A 10 30.42 15.05 38.03
CA LYS A 10 30.58 13.62 37.72
C LYS A 10 29.35 13.06 37.00
N ALA A 11 29.57 12.41 35.86
CA ALA A 11 28.57 11.54 35.22
C ALA A 11 28.42 10.20 35.99
N PRO A 12 27.23 9.55 35.95
CA PRO A 12 26.95 8.36 36.74
C PRO A 12 27.66 7.09 36.23
N SER A 13 27.97 6.19 37.17
CA SER A 13 28.70 4.94 36.95
C SER A 13 27.88 3.89 36.18
N LYS A 14 28.40 3.39 35.06
CA LYS A 14 27.89 2.17 34.42
C LYS A 14 28.27 0.94 35.23
N THR A 15 27.28 0.16 35.64
CA THR A 15 27.46 -1.16 36.27
C THR A 15 27.98 -2.17 35.25
N THR A 16 29.16 -2.74 35.51
CA THR A 16 29.79 -3.76 34.66
C THR A 16 29.29 -5.16 35.04
N ALA A 17 28.47 -5.78 34.19
CA ALA A 17 28.14 -7.20 34.29
C ALA A 17 29.30 -8.07 33.75
N LYS A 18 29.59 -9.16 34.46
CA LYS A 18 30.75 -10.04 34.24
C LYS A 18 30.41 -11.17 33.26
N PRO A 19 31.24 -11.52 32.26
CA PRO A 19 30.96 -12.63 31.35
C PRO A 19 31.22 -14.00 32.02
N PRO A 20 30.45 -15.06 31.70
CA PRO A 20 30.70 -16.42 32.17
C PRO A 20 31.88 -17.08 31.45
N ALA A 21 32.46 -18.10 32.09
CA ALA A 21 33.73 -18.72 31.70
C ALA A 21 33.63 -19.81 30.61
N LYS A 22 34.79 -20.12 30.01
CA LYS A 22 34.98 -21.12 28.94
C LYS A 22 34.92 -22.57 29.45
N PRO A 23 34.57 -23.55 28.59
CA PRO A 23 35.21 -24.87 28.56
C PRO A 23 36.54 -24.82 27.79
N ALA A 24 37.48 -25.70 28.14
CA ALA A 24 38.86 -25.67 27.63
C ALA A 24 39.03 -26.23 26.20
N ALA A 25 40.21 -25.98 25.61
CA ALA A 25 40.51 -26.23 24.21
C ALA A 25 40.98 -27.65 23.88
N GLY A 26 40.70 -28.10 22.65
CA GLY A 26 41.09 -29.40 22.09
C GLY A 26 41.73 -29.31 20.68
N ARG A 27 42.77 -28.47 20.53
CA ARG A 27 43.82 -28.47 19.47
C ARG A 27 43.44 -28.72 17.99
N GLY A 28 43.76 -27.74 17.13
CA GLY A 28 44.21 -28.00 15.75
C GLY A 28 43.60 -27.14 14.63
N GLY A 29 44.38 -26.19 14.09
CA GLY A 29 44.18 -25.62 12.75
C GLY A 29 45.55 -25.49 12.05
N PRO A 30 45.69 -24.79 10.90
CA PRO A 30 44.70 -24.25 9.96
C PRO A 30 44.81 -25.01 8.58
N ALA A 31 44.44 -24.56 7.37
CA ALA A 31 43.89 -23.29 6.84
C ALA A 31 43.09 -23.50 5.52
N LYS A 32 42.21 -22.52 5.22
CA LYS A 32 41.76 -22.04 3.88
C LYS A 32 41.59 -23.04 2.70
N LYS A 33 40.35 -23.18 2.19
CA LYS A 33 39.90 -22.63 0.87
C LYS A 33 38.44 -23.02 0.52
N GLY A 34 37.65 -22.02 0.09
CA GLY A 34 36.56 -22.13 -0.91
C GLY A 34 35.23 -22.83 -0.53
N PRO A 35 34.05 -22.29 -0.91
CA PRO A 35 32.78 -23.00 -0.80
C PRO A 35 32.63 -24.06 -1.92
N PRO A 36 32.03 -25.23 -1.66
CA PRO A 36 31.98 -26.34 -2.61
C PRO A 36 30.78 -26.32 -3.57
N GLN A 37 30.97 -26.87 -4.76
CA GLN A 37 29.88 -27.24 -5.68
C GLN A 37 29.11 -28.46 -5.17
N VAL A 38 27.79 -28.44 -5.29
CA VAL A 38 26.94 -29.62 -5.04
C VAL A 38 27.01 -30.55 -6.25
N THR A 39 27.66 -31.71 -6.09
CA THR A 39 27.61 -32.81 -7.06
C THR A 39 26.50 -33.79 -6.70
N GLY A 40 25.68 -34.17 -7.69
CA GLY A 40 24.50 -35.02 -7.49
C GLY A 40 24.80 -36.44 -7.00
N SER A 41 23.89 -36.97 -6.18
CA SER A 41 23.96 -38.26 -5.51
C SER A 41 23.72 -39.45 -6.46
N LYS A 42 24.50 -40.53 -6.29
CA LYS A 42 24.19 -41.84 -6.87
C LYS A 42 23.08 -42.55 -6.08
N LYS A 43 22.20 -43.28 -6.76
CA LYS A 43 21.36 -44.35 -6.18
C LYS A 43 21.99 -45.74 -6.46
N PRO A 44 21.59 -46.80 -5.71
CA PRO A 44 22.43 -47.99 -5.52
C PRO A 44 22.30 -49.03 -6.63
N GLY A 45 23.27 -49.94 -6.68
CA GLY A 45 23.26 -51.10 -7.58
C GLY A 45 22.45 -52.28 -7.05
N ILE A 46 21.95 -53.09 -7.99
CA ILE A 46 21.40 -54.44 -7.76
C ILE A 46 22.08 -55.36 -8.79
N ALA A 47 22.56 -56.53 -8.34
CA ALA A 47 23.21 -57.52 -9.19
C ALA A 47 22.19 -58.40 -9.95
N PRO A 48 22.55 -58.97 -11.13
CA PRO A 48 21.59 -59.66 -11.98
C PRO A 48 21.50 -61.19 -11.70
N ALA A 49 20.31 -61.77 -11.95
CA ALA A 49 20.12 -63.21 -12.01
C ALA A 49 19.19 -63.64 -13.17
N THR A 50 19.77 -64.41 -14.11
CA THR A 50 19.19 -65.54 -14.89
C THR A 50 17.91 -65.43 -15.76
N LYS A 51 18.15 -65.63 -17.08
CA LYS A 51 17.53 -66.61 -18.03
C LYS A 51 16.11 -66.40 -18.65
N GLY A 52 16.07 -66.62 -19.98
CA GLY A 52 14.89 -66.91 -20.83
C GLY A 52 14.42 -65.71 -21.68
N GLY A 53 14.05 -65.80 -22.97
CA GLY A 53 14.17 -66.89 -23.97
C GLY A 53 13.20 -66.72 -25.16
N LYS A 54 13.71 -66.73 -26.42
CA LYS A 54 12.98 -66.64 -27.73
C LYS A 54 12.35 -65.25 -28.09
N PRO A 55 11.98 -64.98 -29.38
CA PRO A 55 12.21 -65.73 -30.63
C PRO A 55 13.03 -64.95 -31.70
N ALA A 56 13.23 -65.55 -32.88
CA ALA A 56 13.97 -64.98 -34.00
C ALA A 56 13.17 -63.92 -34.81
N LYS A 57 13.89 -62.99 -35.46
CA LYS A 57 13.40 -62.14 -36.57
C LYS A 57 14.50 -62.01 -37.65
N GLU A 58 14.07 -61.81 -38.88
CA GLU A 58 14.88 -61.96 -40.10
C GLU A 58 15.98 -60.90 -40.30
N LEU A 59 16.98 -61.27 -41.10
CA LEU A 59 18.10 -60.39 -41.46
C LEU A 59 17.68 -59.35 -42.50
N THR A 60 17.88 -58.07 -42.19
CA THR A 60 18.21 -57.06 -43.19
C THR A 60 19.74 -56.92 -43.31
N PRO A 61 20.31 -56.73 -44.52
CA PRO A 61 21.77 -56.69 -44.68
C PRO A 61 22.35 -55.42 -44.05
N GLN A 62 23.21 -55.55 -43.05
CA GLN A 62 23.98 -54.40 -42.56
C GLN A 62 25.03 -53.97 -43.60
N PRO A 63 25.26 -52.66 -43.79
CA PRO A 63 26.26 -52.17 -44.73
C PRO A 63 27.67 -52.65 -44.32
N GLN A 64 28.45 -53.11 -45.31
CA GLN A 64 29.78 -53.68 -45.08
C GLN A 64 30.72 -52.65 -44.42
N LYS A 65 31.36 -53.05 -43.32
CA LYS A 65 32.33 -52.21 -42.61
C LYS A 65 33.60 -52.06 -43.46
N LYS A 66 33.84 -50.85 -43.97
CA LYS A 66 35.07 -50.48 -44.69
C LYS A 66 36.30 -50.82 -43.82
N ALA A 67 37.25 -51.58 -44.39
CA ALA A 67 38.54 -51.85 -43.75
C ALA A 67 39.39 -50.57 -43.77
N TRP A 68 39.89 -50.15 -42.60
CA TRP A 68 40.66 -48.91 -42.44
C TRP A 68 42.15 -49.23 -42.54
N THR A 69 42.91 -48.45 -43.33
CA THR A 69 44.36 -48.62 -43.45
C THR A 69 45.12 -47.97 -42.28
N LYS A 70 46.42 -48.26 -42.15
CA LYS A 70 47.31 -47.57 -41.19
C LYS A 70 47.38 -46.06 -41.48
N GLU A 71 47.24 -45.67 -42.75
CA GLU A 71 47.22 -44.27 -43.19
C GLU A 71 45.92 -43.59 -42.75
N ASP A 72 44.77 -44.27 -42.85
CA ASP A 72 43.51 -43.72 -42.32
C ASP A 72 43.54 -43.57 -40.79
N GLU A 73 44.26 -44.43 -40.06
CA GLU A 73 44.44 -44.30 -38.61
C GLU A 73 45.33 -43.09 -38.27
N ALA A 74 46.41 -42.88 -39.03
CA ALA A 74 47.26 -41.69 -38.91
C ALA A 74 46.48 -40.41 -39.26
N ALA A 75 45.71 -40.42 -40.36
CA ALA A 75 44.84 -39.31 -40.76
C ALA A 75 43.78 -39.00 -39.69
N ARG A 76 43.15 -40.02 -39.08
CA ARG A 76 42.24 -39.82 -37.95
C ARG A 76 42.93 -39.22 -36.74
N LYS A 77 44.13 -39.68 -36.36
CA LYS A 77 44.91 -39.08 -35.25
C LYS A 77 45.23 -37.60 -35.51
N ILE A 78 45.64 -37.25 -36.74
CA ILE A 78 45.89 -35.88 -37.16
C ILE A 78 44.60 -35.03 -37.11
N GLN A 79 43.50 -35.51 -37.71
CA GLN A 79 42.20 -34.83 -37.66
C GLN A 79 41.69 -34.62 -36.22
N THR A 80 41.84 -35.61 -35.34
CA THR A 80 41.49 -35.48 -33.92
C THR A 80 42.32 -34.40 -33.24
N LYS A 81 43.63 -34.32 -33.50
CA LYS A 81 44.50 -33.26 -32.95
C LYS A 81 44.15 -31.88 -33.49
N ILE A 82 43.83 -31.75 -34.78
CA ILE A 82 43.37 -30.49 -35.38
C ILE A 82 42.04 -30.05 -34.76
N ARG A 83 41.06 -30.97 -34.63
CA ARG A 83 39.77 -30.68 -33.97
C ARG A 83 39.96 -30.27 -32.50
N GLN A 84 40.84 -30.95 -31.76
CA GLN A 84 41.17 -30.59 -30.37
C GLN A 84 41.81 -29.19 -30.27
N PHE A 85 42.69 -28.82 -31.22
CA PHE A 85 43.31 -27.49 -31.27
C PHE A 85 42.28 -26.39 -31.59
N LEU A 86 41.44 -26.60 -32.60
CA LEU A 86 40.37 -25.67 -32.96
C LEU A 86 39.36 -25.49 -31.82
N ALA A 87 38.96 -26.58 -31.16
CA ALA A 87 38.08 -26.53 -29.99
C ALA A 87 38.71 -25.76 -28.81
N LYS A 88 40.01 -25.96 -28.53
CA LYS A 88 40.73 -25.16 -27.52
C LYS A 88 40.76 -23.67 -27.89
N LYS A 89 41.06 -23.33 -29.15
CA LYS A 89 41.09 -21.94 -29.63
C LYS A 89 39.71 -21.26 -29.55
N GLN A 90 38.64 -21.98 -29.88
CA GLN A 90 37.25 -21.50 -29.70
C GLN A 90 36.88 -21.33 -28.22
N LEU A 91 37.26 -22.27 -27.35
CA LEU A 91 37.01 -22.18 -25.91
C LEU A 91 37.75 -20.98 -25.30
N GLU A 92 38.99 -20.72 -25.71
CA GLU A 92 39.76 -19.56 -25.28
C GLU A 92 39.13 -18.24 -25.76
N LYS A 93 38.65 -18.18 -27.01
CA LYS A 93 37.88 -17.04 -27.54
C LYS A 93 36.64 -16.78 -26.68
N LYS A 94 35.81 -17.80 -26.43
CA LYS A 94 34.62 -17.70 -25.56
C LYS A 94 34.95 -17.28 -24.13
N ARG A 95 36.11 -17.69 -23.58
CA ARG A 95 36.55 -17.22 -22.24
C ARG A 95 36.93 -15.74 -22.26
N LYS A 96 37.61 -15.26 -23.30
CA LYS A 96 37.93 -13.83 -23.47
C LYS A 96 36.68 -12.98 -23.68
N GLU A 97 35.77 -13.43 -24.54
CA GLU A 97 34.45 -12.81 -24.76
C GLU A 97 33.65 -12.73 -23.44
N LYS A 98 33.62 -13.81 -22.65
CA LYS A 98 32.95 -13.81 -21.34
C LYS A 98 33.62 -12.86 -20.32
N MET A 99 34.95 -12.76 -20.29
CA MET A 99 35.63 -11.82 -19.38
C MET A 99 35.35 -10.37 -19.77
N ALA A 100 35.44 -10.03 -21.07
CA ALA A 100 35.11 -8.69 -21.56
C ALA A 100 33.64 -8.32 -21.33
N TYR A 101 32.72 -9.28 -21.48
CA TYR A 101 31.31 -9.09 -21.14
C TYR A 101 31.12 -8.83 -19.64
N ASN A 102 31.74 -9.64 -18.77
CA ASN A 102 31.68 -9.44 -17.32
C ASN A 102 32.24 -8.07 -16.90
N GLU A 103 33.39 -7.65 -17.43
CA GLU A 103 33.99 -6.33 -17.14
C GLU A 103 33.10 -5.16 -17.61
N LEU A 104 32.41 -5.31 -18.74
CA LEU A 104 31.42 -4.34 -19.22
C LEU A 104 30.20 -4.28 -18.30
N MET A 105 29.68 -5.43 -17.85
CA MET A 105 28.57 -5.49 -16.91
C MET A 105 28.94 -4.86 -15.56
N ASP A 106 30.08 -5.23 -14.97
CA ASP A 106 30.64 -4.62 -13.75
C ASP A 106 30.72 -3.08 -13.85
N LYS A 107 31.09 -2.56 -15.03
CA LYS A 107 31.17 -1.11 -15.27
C LYS A 107 29.78 -0.48 -15.35
N LEU A 108 28.86 -1.08 -16.11
CA LEU A 108 27.48 -0.59 -16.26
C LEU A 108 26.71 -0.62 -14.93
N GLU A 109 26.90 -1.67 -14.12
CA GLU A 109 26.31 -1.78 -12.78
C GLU A 109 26.80 -0.67 -11.85
N ARG A 110 28.10 -0.35 -11.85
CA ARG A 110 28.66 0.76 -11.06
C ARG A 110 28.16 2.12 -11.55
N GLU A 111 28.08 2.33 -12.86
CA GLU A 111 27.53 3.58 -13.44
C GLU A 111 26.04 3.75 -13.12
N ALA A 112 25.26 2.66 -13.15
CA ALA A 112 23.85 2.65 -12.76
C ALA A 112 23.68 2.95 -11.26
N PHE A 113 24.48 2.31 -10.39
CA PHE A 113 24.46 2.56 -8.94
C PHE A 113 24.81 4.02 -8.60
N VAL A 114 25.85 4.59 -9.22
CA VAL A 114 26.24 6.00 -9.00
C VAL A 114 25.15 6.96 -9.51
N LYS A 115 24.45 6.65 -10.61
CA LYS A 115 23.30 7.44 -11.06
C LYS A 115 22.12 7.35 -10.08
N LEU A 116 21.80 6.16 -9.58
CA LEU A 116 20.72 5.94 -8.62
C LEU A 116 20.95 6.74 -7.34
N VAL A 117 22.14 6.62 -6.73
CA VAL A 117 22.50 7.37 -5.51
C VAL A 117 22.46 8.89 -5.74
N LYS A 118 22.83 9.38 -6.93
CA LYS A 118 22.71 10.81 -7.26
C LYS A 118 21.25 11.27 -7.36
N MET A 119 20.39 10.50 -8.02
CA MET A 119 18.95 10.84 -8.11
C MET A 119 18.32 10.85 -6.71
N GLU A 120 18.63 9.86 -5.87
CA GLU A 120 18.17 9.80 -4.47
C GLU A 120 18.66 11.00 -3.64
N GLN A 121 19.93 11.42 -3.81
CA GLN A 121 20.47 12.63 -3.18
C GLN A 121 19.77 13.91 -3.64
N GLU A 122 19.54 14.06 -4.95
CA GLU A 122 18.81 15.21 -5.50
C GLU A 122 17.35 15.27 -5.06
N GLU A 123 16.67 14.12 -4.95
CA GLU A 123 15.30 14.02 -4.43
C GLU A 123 15.25 14.38 -2.95
N ALA A 124 16.20 13.88 -2.15
CA ALA A 124 16.34 14.25 -0.74
C ALA A 124 16.67 15.75 -0.54
N GLU A 125 17.45 16.36 -1.44
CA GLU A 125 17.71 17.81 -1.43
C GLU A 125 16.45 18.62 -1.77
N LYS A 126 15.72 18.22 -2.82
CA LYS A 126 14.44 18.85 -3.20
C LYS A 126 13.40 18.72 -2.08
N LEU A 127 13.39 17.61 -1.34
CA LEU A 127 12.51 17.42 -0.18
C LEU A 127 12.89 18.34 0.98
N ARG A 128 14.18 18.40 1.36
CA ARG A 128 14.67 19.32 2.40
C ARG A 128 14.37 20.78 2.07
N GLN A 129 14.57 21.21 0.83
CA GLN A 129 14.25 22.57 0.39
C GLN A 129 12.76 22.89 0.55
N LYS A 130 11.87 21.97 0.17
CA LYS A 130 10.41 22.14 0.37
C LYS A 130 10.04 22.24 1.84
N GLU A 131 10.59 21.38 2.70
CA GLU A 131 10.34 21.45 4.15
C GLU A 131 10.84 22.76 4.78
N GLU A 132 12.02 23.24 4.38
CA GLU A 132 12.56 24.52 4.84
C GLU A 132 11.70 25.70 4.38
N GLU A 133 11.19 25.66 3.15
CA GLU A 133 10.35 26.70 2.59
C GLU A 133 8.96 26.74 3.25
N GLU A 134 8.37 25.57 3.54
CA GLU A 134 7.14 25.45 4.33
C GLU A 134 7.34 25.96 5.76
N ARG A 135 8.46 25.61 6.41
CA ARG A 135 8.83 26.14 7.74
C ARG A 135 9.03 27.66 7.72
N ARG A 136 9.62 28.21 6.66
CA ARG A 136 9.74 29.67 6.47
C ARG A 136 8.37 30.32 6.35
N ARG A 137 7.49 29.78 5.50
CA ARG A 137 6.11 30.24 5.32
C ARG A 137 5.31 30.24 6.63
N LYS A 138 5.33 29.13 7.38
CA LYS A 138 4.65 29.03 8.69
C LYS A 138 5.16 30.05 9.71
N ARG A 139 6.47 30.34 9.72
CA ARG A 139 7.05 31.39 10.57
C ARG A 139 6.60 32.79 10.16
N GLU A 140 6.52 33.09 8.86
CA GLU A 140 6.02 34.37 8.36
C GLU A 140 4.52 34.56 8.67
N GLU A 141 3.70 33.52 8.48
CA GLU A 141 2.26 33.55 8.82
C GLU A 141 2.05 33.76 10.33
N ALA A 142 2.80 33.07 11.18
CA ALA A 142 2.78 33.31 12.63
C ALA A 142 3.26 34.73 13.00
N ALA A 143 4.27 35.27 12.32
CA ALA A 143 4.74 36.64 12.53
C ALA A 143 3.71 37.70 12.07
N ARG A 144 2.92 37.43 11.02
CA ARG A 144 1.78 38.28 10.62
C ARG A 144 0.70 38.27 11.70
N LYS A 145 0.27 37.11 12.17
CA LYS A 145 -0.70 36.97 13.27
C LYS A 145 -0.24 37.70 14.53
N LYS A 146 1.01 37.49 14.95
CA LYS A 146 1.60 38.18 16.11
C LYS A 146 1.60 39.71 15.96
N ARG A 147 2.01 40.25 14.80
CA ARG A 147 1.96 41.70 14.54
C ARG A 147 0.56 42.28 14.67
N VAL A 148 -0.47 41.56 14.20
CA VAL A 148 -1.87 42.02 14.30
C VAL A 148 -2.38 42.00 15.73
N LEU A 149 -2.02 41.00 16.53
CA LEU A 149 -2.35 40.93 17.97
C LEU A 149 -1.69 42.08 18.76
N GLU A 150 -0.40 42.34 18.54
CA GLU A 150 0.33 43.43 19.20
C GLU A 150 -0.23 44.80 18.80
N ALA A 151 -0.44 45.04 17.49
CA ALA A 151 -1.02 46.29 17.01
C ALA A 151 -2.47 46.54 17.49
N ALA A 152 -3.27 45.49 17.67
CA ALA A 152 -4.62 45.61 18.20
C ALA A 152 -4.63 46.08 19.67
N PHE A 153 -3.71 45.56 20.49
CA PHE A 153 -3.51 46.02 21.86
C PHE A 153 -3.00 47.47 21.94
N GLU A 154 -2.11 47.88 21.03
CA GLU A 154 -1.53 49.22 21.00
C GLU A 154 -2.45 50.28 20.38
N GLY A 155 -3.39 49.88 19.51
CA GLY A 155 -4.35 50.77 18.83
C GLY A 155 -4.00 51.09 17.38
N ASP A 156 -2.92 50.51 16.85
CA ASP A 156 -2.34 50.82 15.54
C ASP A 156 -3.12 50.18 14.38
N THR A 157 -4.23 50.82 13.99
CA THR A 157 -5.04 50.45 12.81
C THR A 157 -4.22 50.34 11.53
N ASP A 158 -3.27 51.26 11.31
CA ASP A 158 -2.38 51.28 10.13
C ASP A 158 -1.54 50.00 9.99
N VAL A 159 -1.05 49.44 11.10
CA VAL A 159 -0.24 48.21 11.08
C VAL A 159 -1.13 47.01 10.73
N ILE A 160 -2.34 46.95 11.27
CA ILE A 160 -3.32 45.90 10.95
C ILE A 160 -3.72 45.98 9.46
N ILE A 161 -4.03 47.17 8.95
CA ILE A 161 -4.33 47.40 7.53
C ILE A 161 -3.13 47.02 6.64
N SER A 162 -1.90 47.34 7.06
CA SER A 162 -0.69 46.94 6.35
C SER A 162 -0.56 45.42 6.23
N VAL A 163 -0.79 44.66 7.30
CA VAL A 163 -0.75 43.19 7.27
C VAL A 163 -1.88 42.60 6.40
N LEU A 164 -3.09 43.17 6.44
CA LEU A 164 -4.18 42.74 5.55
C LEU A 164 -3.85 43.01 4.07
N ASN A 165 -3.17 44.12 3.76
CA ASN A 165 -2.68 44.42 2.42
C ASN A 165 -1.52 43.50 1.99
N GLU A 166 -0.61 43.11 2.90
CA GLU A 166 0.41 42.07 2.62
C GLU A 166 -0.27 40.76 2.16
N VAL A 167 -1.34 40.35 2.84
CA VAL A 167 -2.08 39.10 2.56
C VAL A 167 -2.80 39.20 1.21
N SER A 168 -3.48 40.31 0.92
CA SER A 168 -4.08 40.52 -0.41
C SER A 168 -3.03 40.48 -1.53
N GLY A 169 -1.87 41.11 -1.33
CA GLY A 169 -0.77 41.10 -2.30
C GLY A 169 -0.07 39.74 -2.45
N LEU A 170 -0.16 38.86 -1.45
CA LEU A 170 0.23 37.45 -1.58
C LEU A 170 -0.79 36.67 -2.42
N ASP A 171 -2.08 36.91 -2.24
CA ASP A 171 -3.13 36.27 -3.03
C ASP A 171 -3.02 36.60 -4.52
N ASP A 172 -2.67 37.84 -4.86
CA ASP A 172 -2.40 38.26 -6.24
C ASP A 172 -1.15 37.57 -6.82
N LYS A 173 -0.06 37.46 -6.05
CA LYS A 173 1.15 36.73 -6.45
C LYS A 173 0.91 35.23 -6.62
N ASN A 174 0.00 34.66 -5.84
CA ASN A 174 -0.42 33.27 -5.92
C ASN A 174 -1.40 33.00 -7.07
N GLY A 175 -1.78 34.02 -7.85
CA GLY A 175 -2.66 33.89 -9.01
C GLY A 175 -4.13 33.64 -8.66
N ILE A 176 -4.57 34.03 -7.46
CA ILE A 176 -5.97 33.90 -7.04
C ILE A 176 -6.80 34.90 -7.86
N GLY A 177 -7.93 34.46 -8.44
CA GLY A 177 -8.79 35.28 -9.30
C GLY A 177 -9.65 36.29 -8.53
N HIS A 178 -10.24 37.27 -9.22
CA HIS A 178 -11.31 38.12 -8.67
C HIS A 178 -12.71 37.58 -9.01
N ASP A 179 -12.77 36.34 -9.50
CA ASP A 179 -13.99 35.58 -9.71
C ASP A 179 -14.68 35.25 -8.38
N VAL A 180 -15.81 34.55 -8.42
CA VAL A 180 -16.54 34.18 -7.20
C VAL A 180 -15.69 33.28 -6.29
N ILE A 181 -14.89 32.37 -6.86
CA ILE A 181 -14.05 31.44 -6.10
C ILE A 181 -12.90 32.18 -5.43
N GLY A 182 -12.16 33.00 -6.19
CA GLY A 182 -11.02 33.74 -5.66
C GLY A 182 -11.41 34.87 -4.70
N ARG A 183 -12.59 35.51 -4.86
CA ARG A 183 -13.12 36.43 -3.83
C ARG A 183 -13.39 35.72 -2.52
N ASN A 184 -14.04 34.55 -2.54
CA ASN A 184 -14.30 33.77 -1.32
C ASN A 184 -13.00 33.29 -0.66
N LEU A 185 -11.98 32.93 -1.45
CA LEU A 185 -10.68 32.51 -0.94
C LEU A 185 -9.91 33.65 -0.26
N ARG A 186 -9.90 34.86 -0.85
CA ARG A 186 -9.36 36.07 -0.21
C ARG A 186 -10.07 36.38 1.10
N SER A 187 -11.40 36.36 1.11
CA SER A 187 -12.18 36.57 2.34
C SER A 187 -11.77 35.57 3.42
N LYS A 188 -11.56 34.29 3.08
CA LYS A 188 -11.06 33.27 4.03
C LYS A 188 -9.65 33.57 4.53
N HIS A 189 -8.74 34.03 3.67
CA HIS A 189 -7.37 34.38 4.07
C HIS A 189 -7.33 35.62 4.98
N LEU A 190 -8.15 36.63 4.71
CA LEU A 190 -8.30 37.81 5.56
C LEU A 190 -8.95 37.47 6.91
N MET A 191 -10.01 36.64 6.91
CA MET A 191 -10.66 36.17 8.15
C MET A 191 -9.70 35.40 9.05
N ASN A 192 -8.84 34.52 8.51
CA ASN A 192 -7.80 33.81 9.27
C ASN A 192 -6.75 34.75 9.94
N ILE A 193 -6.69 36.02 9.55
CA ILE A 193 -5.86 37.05 10.19
C ILE A 193 -6.67 37.90 11.17
N VAL A 194 -7.93 38.23 10.84
CA VAL A 194 -8.83 39.02 11.69
C VAL A 194 -9.29 38.21 12.92
N GLU A 195 -9.64 36.94 12.73
CA GLU A 195 -10.00 35.96 13.77
C GLU A 195 -8.80 35.10 14.20
N CYS A 196 -7.57 35.59 14.05
CA CYS A 196 -6.41 34.86 14.57
C CYS A 196 -6.39 34.83 16.10
N ASP A 197 -5.66 33.88 16.68
CA ASP A 197 -5.56 33.67 18.12
C ASP A 197 -4.11 33.57 18.60
N ASP A 198 -3.86 34.00 19.84
CA ASP A 198 -2.60 33.76 20.55
C ASP A 198 -2.58 32.36 21.21
N ALA A 199 -1.48 32.00 21.88
CA ALA A 199 -1.36 30.71 22.59
C ALA A 199 -2.36 30.54 23.76
N ASN A 200 -3.11 31.58 24.11
CA ASN A 200 -4.13 31.60 25.15
C ASN A 200 -5.56 31.66 24.57
N GLY A 201 -5.73 31.69 23.25
CA GLY A 201 -7.03 31.80 22.55
C GLY A 201 -7.50 33.24 22.35
N ASN A 202 -6.68 34.26 22.62
CA ASN A 202 -7.08 35.66 22.56
C ASN A 202 -7.03 36.18 21.12
N THR A 203 -8.12 36.77 20.66
CA THR A 203 -8.26 37.35 19.32
C THR A 203 -7.79 38.82 19.29
N PRO A 204 -7.45 39.39 18.12
CA PRO A 204 -7.19 40.82 17.96
C PRO A 204 -8.28 41.70 18.56
N LEU A 205 -9.55 41.30 18.43
CA LEU A 205 -10.67 42.02 19.03
C LEU A 205 -10.67 41.96 20.56
N SER A 206 -10.24 40.83 21.14
CA SER A 206 -10.07 40.65 22.60
C SER A 206 -8.93 41.51 23.15
N GLU A 207 -7.83 41.64 22.41
CA GLU A 207 -6.69 42.50 22.79
C GLU A 207 -7.01 44.00 22.60
N ALA A 208 -7.67 44.38 21.50
CA ALA A 208 -8.19 45.73 21.28
C ALA A 208 -9.17 46.19 22.37
N ALA A 209 -10.05 45.30 22.80
CA ALA A 209 -10.97 45.55 23.92
C ALA A 209 -10.23 45.67 25.27
N SER A 210 -9.10 44.98 25.44
CA SER A 210 -8.25 45.13 26.63
C SER A 210 -7.47 46.44 26.65
N GLY A 211 -7.07 46.95 25.48
CA GLY A 211 -6.41 48.26 25.32
C GLY A 211 -7.38 49.45 25.38
N GLY A 212 -8.67 49.22 25.08
CA GLY A 212 -9.69 50.28 25.03
C GLY A 212 -9.78 50.98 23.66
N ASN A 213 -9.19 50.39 22.63
CA ASN A 213 -8.93 51.04 21.34
C ASN A 213 -10.16 51.05 20.43
N VAL A 214 -11.11 51.96 20.69
CA VAL A 214 -12.42 52.04 20.03
C VAL A 214 -12.37 51.95 18.50
N ASP A 215 -11.42 52.63 17.84
CA ASP A 215 -11.34 52.63 16.38
C ASP A 215 -10.82 51.30 15.81
N THR A 216 -9.92 50.61 16.52
CA THR A 216 -9.54 49.23 16.15
C THR A 216 -10.69 48.24 16.33
N ILE A 217 -11.51 48.42 17.38
CA ILE A 217 -12.69 47.58 17.65
C ILE A 217 -13.69 47.70 16.48
N LYS A 218 -14.04 48.94 16.07
CA LYS A 218 -14.91 49.19 14.92
C LYS A 218 -14.35 48.56 13.65
N MET A 219 -13.08 48.83 13.34
CA MET A 219 -12.41 48.30 12.15
C MET A 219 -12.41 46.76 12.12
N LEU A 220 -12.07 46.09 13.22
CA LEU A 220 -12.03 44.63 13.28
C LEU A 220 -13.42 44.00 13.09
N ILE A 221 -14.46 44.61 13.66
CA ILE A 221 -15.85 44.19 13.49
C ILE A 221 -16.33 44.44 12.05
N GLU A 222 -15.99 45.56 11.43
CA GLU A 222 -16.25 45.82 10.00
C GLU A 222 -15.54 44.81 9.07
N LYS A 223 -14.40 44.25 9.50
CA LYS A 223 -13.73 43.13 8.82
C LYS A 223 -14.29 41.75 9.18
N GLY A 224 -15.30 41.69 10.05
CA GLY A 224 -16.07 40.49 10.39
C GLY A 224 -15.60 39.72 11.62
N ALA A 225 -14.80 40.32 12.50
CA ALA A 225 -14.42 39.71 13.77
C ALA A 225 -15.66 39.44 14.67
N ASP A 226 -15.75 38.25 15.25
CA ASP A 226 -16.84 37.87 16.15
C ASP A 226 -16.68 38.50 17.56
N PRO A 227 -17.61 39.39 17.98
CA PRO A 227 -17.54 40.10 19.26
C PRO A 227 -17.73 39.19 20.48
N ASN A 228 -18.20 37.96 20.29
CA ASN A 228 -18.46 36.98 21.35
C ASN A 228 -17.37 35.90 21.45
N THR A 229 -16.21 36.11 20.81
CA THR A 229 -15.06 35.19 20.90
C THR A 229 -14.60 34.99 22.34
N GLN A 230 -14.50 33.74 22.78
CA GLN A 230 -14.06 33.39 24.14
C GLN A 230 -12.58 33.02 24.14
N GLY A 231 -11.73 33.93 24.62
CA GLY A 231 -10.29 33.70 24.74
C GLY A 231 -9.92 33.03 26.06
N GLN A 232 -8.74 33.38 26.59
CA GLN A 232 -8.24 32.83 27.85
C GLN A 232 -9.28 32.98 28.97
N PHE A 233 -9.46 31.92 29.76
CA PHE A 233 -10.44 31.87 30.85
C PHE A 233 -11.89 32.11 30.38
N GLN A 234 -12.22 31.79 29.12
CA GLN A 234 -13.53 32.03 28.49
C GLN A 234 -13.96 33.51 28.48
N ARG A 235 -13.01 34.44 28.60
CA ARG A 235 -13.29 35.88 28.63
C ARG A 235 -13.58 36.41 27.23
N THR A 236 -14.69 37.12 27.08
CA THR A 236 -15.06 37.84 25.86
C THR A 236 -14.33 39.19 25.75
N PRO A 237 -14.25 39.79 24.55
CA PRO A 237 -13.85 41.18 24.38
C PRO A 237 -14.58 42.13 25.34
N LEU A 238 -15.90 41.98 25.48
CA LEU A 238 -16.72 42.81 26.37
C LEU A 238 -16.34 42.64 27.86
N TYR A 239 -16.06 41.41 28.32
CA TYR A 239 -15.55 41.17 29.68
C TYR A 239 -14.22 41.91 29.89
N ARG A 240 -13.30 41.89 28.91
CA ARG A 240 -11.99 42.55 29.03
C ARG A 240 -12.11 44.07 29.06
N ALA A 241 -12.91 44.66 28.17
CA ALA A 241 -13.19 46.10 28.18
C ALA A 241 -13.81 46.54 29.52
N ALA A 242 -14.74 45.74 30.06
CA ALA A 242 -15.37 46.04 31.33
C ALA A 242 -14.39 45.96 32.51
N PHE A 243 -13.58 44.90 32.57
CA PHE A 243 -12.53 44.74 33.57
C PHE A 243 -11.53 45.92 33.56
N ALA A 244 -11.09 46.32 32.36
CA ALA A 244 -10.18 47.45 32.18
C ALA A 244 -10.83 48.84 32.38
N GLY A 245 -12.16 48.93 32.38
CA GLY A 245 -12.91 50.16 32.67
C GLY A 245 -13.22 51.02 31.44
N HIS A 246 -13.06 50.48 30.24
CA HIS A 246 -13.15 51.21 28.96
C HIS A 246 -14.60 51.39 28.50
N LEU A 247 -15.27 52.42 29.01
CA LEU A 247 -16.70 52.70 28.76
C LEU A 247 -17.07 52.75 27.28
N GLU A 248 -16.36 53.54 26.48
CA GLU A 248 -16.64 53.70 25.04
C GLU A 248 -16.41 52.39 24.26
N ALA A 249 -15.43 51.57 24.68
CA ALA A 249 -15.19 50.26 24.10
C ALA A 249 -16.32 49.28 24.43
N CYS A 250 -16.84 49.29 25.67
CA CYS A 250 -18.02 48.52 26.05
C CYS A 250 -19.25 48.92 25.23
N GLU A 251 -19.51 50.22 25.08
CA GLU A 251 -20.66 50.72 24.30
C GLU A 251 -20.59 50.27 22.83
N VAL A 252 -19.43 50.44 22.18
CA VAL A 252 -19.25 50.03 20.78
C VAL A 252 -19.34 48.51 20.61
N LEU A 253 -18.82 47.71 21.54
CA LEU A 253 -18.98 46.25 21.50
C LEU A 253 -20.45 45.83 21.62
N LEU A 254 -21.20 46.44 22.53
CA LEU A 254 -22.64 46.18 22.73
C LEU A 254 -23.46 46.57 21.49
N GLN A 255 -23.22 47.75 20.92
CA GLN A 255 -23.86 48.22 19.67
C GLN A 255 -23.61 47.27 18.47
N ASN A 256 -22.53 46.48 18.52
CA ASN A 256 -22.15 45.52 17.48
C ASN A 256 -22.45 44.05 17.85
N GLY A 257 -23.24 43.80 18.90
CA GLY A 257 -23.76 42.46 19.21
C GLY A 257 -22.89 41.62 20.15
N ALA A 258 -22.02 42.23 20.95
CA ALA A 258 -21.44 41.56 22.11
C ALA A 258 -22.53 41.27 23.17
N ASP A 259 -22.61 40.03 23.67
CA ASP A 259 -23.61 39.63 24.65
C ASP A 259 -23.11 39.87 26.10
N PRO A 260 -23.74 40.76 26.89
CA PRO A 260 -23.37 41.02 28.28
C PRO A 260 -23.67 39.86 29.24
N ARG A 261 -24.37 38.80 28.78
CA ARG A 261 -24.78 37.64 29.57
C ARG A 261 -23.76 36.49 29.54
N ILE A 262 -22.70 36.59 28.74
CA ILE A 262 -21.68 35.53 28.65
C ILE A 262 -20.78 35.55 29.90
N TYR A 263 -20.84 34.45 30.65
CA TYR A 263 -19.98 34.21 31.80
C TYR A 263 -18.55 33.84 31.36
N ALA A 264 -17.55 34.37 32.06
CA ALA A 264 -16.20 33.83 32.00
C ALA A 264 -16.06 32.60 32.93
N SER A 265 -14.91 31.91 32.87
CA SER A 265 -14.65 30.67 33.63
C SER A 265 -14.55 30.84 35.14
N ASP A 266 -14.53 32.08 35.64
CA ASP A 266 -14.67 32.44 37.06
C ASP A 266 -16.15 32.52 37.52
N GLY A 267 -17.10 32.34 36.59
CA GLY A 267 -18.54 32.46 36.84
C GLY A 267 -19.06 33.90 36.89
N MET A 268 -18.26 34.89 36.48
CA MET A 268 -18.64 36.30 36.49
C MET A 268 -19.06 36.79 35.10
N MET A 269 -20.06 37.69 35.07
CA MET A 269 -20.44 38.47 33.90
C MET A 269 -19.63 39.77 33.79
N PRO A 270 -19.51 40.39 32.60
CA PRO A 270 -18.86 41.69 32.41
C PRO A 270 -19.29 42.79 33.40
N SER A 271 -20.57 42.85 33.76
CA SER A 271 -21.10 43.85 34.72
C SER A 271 -20.58 43.67 36.14
N GLN A 272 -20.32 42.43 36.56
CA GLN A 272 -19.88 42.08 37.91
C GLN A 272 -18.38 42.28 38.11
N VAL A 273 -17.61 42.31 37.02
CA VAL A 273 -16.16 42.50 37.03
C VAL A 273 -15.72 43.92 36.64
N ALA A 274 -16.68 44.79 36.27
CA ALA A 274 -16.42 46.11 35.76
C ALA A 274 -15.74 47.01 36.80
N SER A 275 -14.61 47.64 36.43
CA SER A 275 -13.81 48.47 37.35
C SER A 275 -14.36 49.90 37.52
N VAL A 276 -15.29 50.33 36.68
CA VAL A 276 -15.86 51.69 36.66
C VAL A 276 -17.38 51.64 36.76
N GLN A 277 -17.96 52.39 37.69
CA GLN A 277 -19.41 52.41 37.95
C GLN A 277 -20.26 52.79 36.73
N ALA A 278 -19.73 53.62 35.82
CA ALA A 278 -20.40 53.95 34.56
C ALA A 278 -20.57 52.73 33.64
N VAL A 279 -19.60 51.80 33.63
CA VAL A 279 -19.66 50.56 32.86
C VAL A 279 -20.66 49.58 33.47
N VAL A 280 -20.73 49.50 34.80
CA VAL A 280 -21.79 48.75 35.52
C VAL A 280 -23.17 49.23 35.07
N HIS A 281 -23.42 50.55 35.16
CA HIS A 281 -24.69 51.13 34.76
C HIS A 281 -25.01 50.99 33.27
N LEU A 282 -24.01 51.03 32.38
CA LEU A 282 -24.21 50.76 30.95
C LEU A 282 -24.69 49.32 30.73
N LEU A 283 -24.02 48.35 31.36
CA LEU A 283 -24.32 46.93 31.18
C LEU A 283 -25.63 46.48 31.85
N GLU A 284 -25.96 47.03 33.02
CA GLU A 284 -27.21 46.73 33.73
C GLU A 284 -28.45 47.31 33.04
N ASN A 285 -28.32 48.46 32.38
CA ASN A 285 -29.43 49.14 31.69
C ASN A 285 -29.44 48.89 30.16
N TRP A 286 -28.58 48.00 29.64
CA TRP A 286 -28.51 47.71 28.22
C TRP A 286 -29.77 46.99 27.71
N ASP A 287 -30.27 47.41 26.54
CA ASP A 287 -31.42 46.77 25.90
C ASP A 287 -31.02 45.44 25.26
N ILE A 288 -31.25 44.36 26.01
CA ILE A 288 -30.98 42.98 25.59
C ILE A 288 -31.68 42.64 24.26
N SER A 289 -32.85 43.24 23.95
CA SER A 289 -33.58 42.93 22.72
C SER A 289 -32.81 43.33 21.44
N GLN A 290 -32.01 44.40 21.51
CA GLN A 290 -31.14 44.82 20.40
C GLN A 290 -30.01 43.80 20.18
N THR A 291 -29.48 43.27 21.28
CA THR A 291 -28.45 42.22 21.28
C THR A 291 -29.00 40.94 20.64
N GLU A 292 -30.22 40.52 20.98
CA GLU A 292 -30.85 39.31 20.43
C GLU A 292 -31.10 39.40 18.92
N VAL A 293 -31.49 40.56 18.39
CA VAL A 293 -31.64 40.77 16.93
C VAL A 293 -30.30 40.70 16.20
N LEU A 294 -29.20 41.16 16.82
CA LEU A 294 -27.85 41.06 16.26
C LEU A 294 -27.30 39.63 16.34
N LEU A 295 -27.50 38.95 17.46
CA LEU A 295 -27.13 37.54 17.63
C LEU A 295 -27.83 36.63 16.61
N GLN A 296 -29.14 36.80 16.38
CA GLN A 296 -29.87 36.03 15.36
C GLN A 296 -29.28 36.19 13.95
N LYS A 297 -28.80 37.39 13.59
CA LYS A 297 -28.12 37.63 12.31
C LYS A 297 -26.74 36.96 12.27
N LEU A 298 -25.93 37.13 13.32
CA LEU A 298 -24.60 36.52 13.42
C LEU A 298 -24.66 34.98 13.43
N GLU A 299 -25.67 34.39 14.08
CA GLU A 299 -25.94 32.96 14.07
C GLU A 299 -26.38 32.47 12.69
N ALA A 300 -27.30 33.18 12.02
CA ALA A 300 -27.70 32.85 10.65
C ALA A 300 -26.51 32.90 9.68
N ASP A 301 -25.65 33.92 9.77
CA ASP A 301 -24.45 34.06 8.94
C ASP A 301 -23.37 33.01 9.28
N LYS A 302 -23.29 32.56 10.54
CA LYS A 302 -22.41 31.44 10.95
C LYS A 302 -22.93 30.11 10.42
N GLU A 303 -24.22 29.82 10.53
CA GLU A 303 -24.81 28.59 9.99
C GLU A 303 -24.78 28.54 8.46
N MET A 304 -25.04 29.66 7.77
CA MET A 304 -24.88 29.76 6.31
C MET A 304 -23.43 29.44 5.89
N ARG A 305 -22.42 30.01 6.58
CA ARG A 305 -21.00 29.69 6.31
C ARG A 305 -20.68 28.22 6.56
N LYS A 306 -21.15 27.63 7.66
CA LYS A 306 -20.97 26.18 7.95
C LYS A 306 -21.62 25.29 6.89
N GLU A 307 -22.82 25.64 6.46
CA GLU A 307 -23.59 24.90 5.46
C GLU A 307 -22.95 25.00 4.06
N GLU A 308 -22.39 26.15 3.70
CA GLU A 308 -21.56 26.31 2.49
C GLU A 308 -20.26 25.49 2.57
N GLU A 309 -19.57 25.50 3.71
CA GLU A 309 -18.38 24.64 3.90
C GLU A 309 -18.75 23.14 3.85
N ARG A 310 -19.89 22.73 4.43
CA ARG A 310 -20.39 21.35 4.36
C ARG A 310 -20.68 20.94 2.92
N LYS A 311 -21.49 21.72 2.20
CA LYS A 311 -21.79 21.50 0.77
C LYS A 311 -20.52 21.45 -0.08
N ARG A 312 -19.52 22.29 0.21
CA ARG A 312 -18.22 22.27 -0.46
C ARG A 312 -17.45 20.98 -0.19
N ARG A 313 -17.36 20.53 1.07
CA ARG A 313 -16.68 19.27 1.43
C ARG A 313 -17.38 18.08 0.78
N GLU A 314 -18.71 18.05 0.77
CA GLU A 314 -19.50 17.02 0.09
C GLU A 314 -19.27 17.02 -1.42
N ALA A 315 -19.23 18.18 -2.06
CA ALA A 315 -18.93 18.30 -3.49
C ALA A 315 -17.48 17.88 -3.84
N GLU A 316 -16.51 18.18 -2.96
CA GLU A 316 -15.12 17.79 -3.16
C GLU A 316 -14.91 16.29 -2.95
N GLN A 317 -15.52 15.71 -1.91
CA GLN A 317 -15.56 14.27 -1.68
C GLN A 317 -16.24 13.55 -2.86
N SER A 318 -17.41 14.01 -3.31
CA SER A 318 -18.13 13.44 -4.45
C SER A 318 -17.28 13.46 -5.73
N LYS A 319 -16.51 14.54 -5.95
CA LYS A 319 -15.56 14.65 -7.07
C LYS A 319 -14.40 13.65 -6.96
N LEU A 320 -13.86 13.42 -5.75
CA LEU A 320 -12.81 12.43 -5.53
C LEU A 320 -13.31 11.00 -5.66
N GLU A 321 -14.53 10.71 -5.21
CA GLU A 321 -15.21 9.42 -5.39
C GLU A 321 -15.48 9.12 -6.87
N ALA A 322 -15.94 10.12 -7.64
CA ALA A 322 -16.10 10.00 -9.10
C ALA A 322 -14.76 9.71 -9.79
N ALA A 323 -13.70 10.44 -9.45
CA ALA A 323 -12.36 10.21 -9.99
C ALA A 323 -11.81 8.81 -9.60
N LEU A 324 -12.08 8.35 -8.38
CA LEU A 324 -11.72 7.00 -7.95
C LEU A 324 -12.47 5.93 -8.78
N ALA A 325 -13.76 6.13 -9.05
CA ALA A 325 -14.55 5.22 -9.88
C ALA A 325 -14.07 5.16 -11.34
N GLU A 326 -13.59 6.27 -11.91
CA GLU A 326 -12.94 6.27 -13.23
C GLU A 326 -11.62 5.50 -13.24
N VAL A 327 -10.75 5.72 -12.25
CA VAL A 327 -9.46 5.01 -12.15
C VAL A 327 -9.65 3.52 -11.82
N GLN A 328 -10.68 3.15 -11.06
CA GLN A 328 -11.05 1.74 -10.84
C GLN A 328 -11.48 1.08 -12.17
N LYS A 329 -12.30 1.75 -13.00
CA LYS A 329 -12.65 1.25 -14.35
C LYS A 329 -11.42 1.09 -15.26
N GLU A 330 -10.46 2.03 -15.24
CA GLU A 330 -9.19 1.86 -15.98
C GLU A 330 -8.44 0.60 -15.54
N TYR A 331 -8.36 0.36 -14.22
CA TYR A 331 -7.73 -0.82 -13.63
C TYR A 331 -8.44 -2.12 -14.04
N ASP A 332 -9.76 -2.18 -13.91
CA ASP A 332 -10.56 -3.36 -14.27
C ASP A 332 -10.43 -3.71 -15.77
N ILE A 333 -10.37 -2.70 -16.64
CA ILE A 333 -10.12 -2.88 -18.08
C ILE A 333 -8.71 -3.40 -18.34
N ALA A 334 -7.69 -2.87 -17.65
CA ALA A 334 -6.32 -3.36 -17.77
C ALA A 334 -6.18 -4.82 -17.29
N GLN A 335 -6.87 -5.17 -16.21
CA GLN A 335 -6.90 -6.52 -15.64
C GLN A 335 -7.53 -7.52 -16.62
N LYS A 336 -8.71 -7.21 -17.18
CA LYS A 336 -9.37 -8.06 -18.19
C LYS A 336 -8.56 -8.22 -19.48
N LYS A 337 -7.82 -7.20 -19.91
CA LYS A 337 -6.91 -7.33 -21.06
C LYS A 337 -5.76 -8.30 -20.78
N LEU A 338 -5.16 -8.22 -19.60
CA LEU A 338 -4.09 -9.13 -19.19
C LEU A 338 -4.61 -10.57 -19.04
N GLU A 339 -5.80 -10.76 -18.48
CA GLU A 339 -6.51 -12.05 -18.41
C GLU A 339 -6.71 -12.67 -19.80
N TYR A 340 -7.22 -11.88 -20.75
CA TYR A 340 -7.40 -12.32 -22.14
C TYR A 340 -6.08 -12.73 -22.79
N ALA A 341 -5.01 -11.92 -22.64
CA ALA A 341 -3.70 -12.22 -23.21
C ALA A 341 -3.07 -13.49 -22.62
N TYR A 342 -3.28 -13.77 -21.32
CA TYR A 342 -2.87 -15.04 -20.72
C TYR A 342 -3.70 -16.23 -21.26
N ASN A 343 -5.01 -16.05 -21.47
CA ASN A 343 -5.85 -17.09 -22.06
C ASN A 343 -5.45 -17.41 -23.51
N GLU A 344 -5.12 -16.41 -24.32
CA GLU A 344 -4.59 -16.61 -25.69
C GLU A 344 -3.18 -17.23 -25.64
N LEU A 345 -2.27 -16.79 -24.76
CA LEU A 345 -0.96 -17.44 -24.56
C LEU A 345 -1.11 -18.93 -24.23
N ASN A 346 -2.02 -19.26 -23.30
CA ASN A 346 -2.31 -20.63 -22.92
C ASN A 346 -2.83 -21.46 -24.10
N LYS A 347 -3.67 -20.86 -24.96
CA LYS A 347 -4.15 -21.49 -26.19
C LYS A 347 -3.00 -21.73 -27.18
N ARG A 348 -2.11 -20.75 -27.40
CA ARG A 348 -0.91 -20.91 -28.28
C ARG A 348 0.02 -22.04 -27.81
N ILE A 349 0.22 -22.17 -26.50
CA ILE A 349 0.96 -23.29 -25.91
C ILE A 349 0.28 -24.62 -26.26
N THR A 350 -1.04 -24.75 -26.07
CA THR A 350 -1.75 -26.00 -26.44
C THR A 350 -1.76 -26.29 -27.94
N GLU A 351 -1.81 -25.26 -28.80
CA GLU A 351 -1.67 -25.40 -30.26
C GLU A 351 -0.27 -25.94 -30.63
N HIS A 352 0.79 -25.43 -30.00
CA HIS A 352 2.15 -25.93 -30.17
C HIS A 352 2.32 -27.38 -29.69
N ASP A 353 1.91 -27.70 -28.47
CA ASP A 353 2.02 -29.04 -27.90
C ASP A 353 1.29 -30.09 -28.75
N THR A 354 0.10 -29.72 -29.26
CA THR A 354 -0.69 -30.57 -30.18
C THR A 354 0.04 -30.78 -31.51
N ALA A 355 0.56 -29.71 -32.12
CA ALA A 355 1.30 -29.80 -33.38
C ALA A 355 2.60 -30.60 -33.25
N ALA A 356 3.33 -30.42 -32.14
CA ALA A 356 4.53 -31.20 -31.82
C ALA A 356 4.20 -32.69 -31.61
N GLY A 357 3.12 -33.01 -30.89
CA GLY A 357 2.64 -34.37 -30.68
C GLY A 357 2.17 -35.07 -31.96
N MET A 358 1.65 -34.30 -32.94
CA MET A 358 1.26 -34.79 -34.27
C MET A 358 2.43 -34.90 -35.27
N GLY A 359 3.64 -34.50 -34.89
CA GLY A 359 4.83 -34.58 -35.75
C GLY A 359 4.86 -33.54 -36.87
N PHE A 360 4.34 -32.33 -36.63
CA PHE A 360 4.25 -31.28 -37.64
C PHE A 360 5.63 -30.66 -37.98
N ASP A 361 6.03 -30.64 -39.26
CA ASP A 361 7.38 -30.29 -39.75
C ASP A 361 7.83 -28.81 -39.57
N ARG A 362 7.07 -27.97 -38.87
CA ARG A 362 7.39 -26.54 -38.65
C ARG A 362 7.07 -26.04 -37.23
N PRO A 363 7.73 -26.57 -36.17
CA PRO A 363 7.51 -26.12 -34.80
C PRO A 363 7.92 -24.65 -34.56
N ASP A 364 8.85 -24.11 -35.36
CA ASP A 364 9.37 -22.75 -35.18
C ASP A 364 8.29 -21.66 -35.31
N LEU A 365 7.27 -21.88 -36.14
CA LEU A 365 6.18 -20.92 -36.36
C LEU A 365 5.23 -20.82 -35.16
N THR A 366 4.95 -21.95 -34.50
CA THR A 366 4.12 -21.96 -33.28
C THR A 366 4.90 -21.48 -32.07
N ILE A 367 6.22 -21.72 -32.02
CA ILE A 367 7.12 -21.11 -31.01
C ILE A 367 7.16 -19.58 -31.17
N GLN A 368 7.29 -19.07 -32.40
CA GLN A 368 7.27 -17.61 -32.62
C GLN A 368 5.95 -17.00 -32.17
N ALA A 369 4.81 -17.62 -32.48
CA ALA A 369 3.49 -17.16 -32.02
C ALA A 369 3.34 -17.16 -30.48
N ILE A 370 4.00 -18.09 -29.78
CA ILE A 370 4.10 -18.06 -28.31
C ILE A 370 4.93 -16.85 -27.86
N HIS A 371 6.13 -16.65 -28.41
CA HIS A 371 6.99 -15.53 -28.02
C HIS A 371 6.38 -14.14 -28.30
N ASP A 372 5.69 -13.99 -29.43
CA ASP A 372 4.97 -12.75 -29.75
C ASP A 372 3.86 -12.47 -28.70
N GLN A 373 3.15 -13.52 -28.26
CA GLN A 373 2.11 -13.44 -27.23
C GLN A 373 2.67 -13.26 -25.81
N GLU A 374 3.84 -13.83 -25.49
CA GLU A 374 4.58 -13.57 -24.25
C GLU A 374 4.97 -12.08 -24.15
N GLY A 375 5.41 -11.48 -25.26
CA GLY A 375 5.70 -10.05 -25.35
C GLY A 375 4.46 -9.17 -25.10
N GLU A 376 3.30 -9.53 -25.64
CA GLU A 376 2.05 -8.82 -25.36
C GLU A 376 1.67 -8.92 -23.86
N VAL A 377 1.79 -10.11 -23.26
CA VAL A 377 1.56 -10.31 -21.82
C VAL A 377 2.49 -9.44 -20.97
N GLU A 378 3.78 -9.33 -21.32
CA GLU A 378 4.73 -8.47 -20.60
C GLU A 378 4.37 -6.97 -20.70
N ILE A 379 3.99 -6.49 -21.89
CA ILE A 379 3.50 -5.11 -22.08
C ILE A 379 2.24 -4.84 -21.25
N LEU A 380 1.29 -5.79 -21.22
CA LEU A 380 0.04 -5.64 -20.47
C LEU A 380 0.25 -5.68 -18.95
N LYS A 381 1.23 -6.44 -18.44
CA LYS A 381 1.64 -6.39 -17.03
C LYS A 381 2.09 -5.00 -16.61
N ILE A 382 2.99 -4.39 -17.38
CA ILE A 382 3.51 -3.04 -17.11
C ILE A 382 2.36 -2.01 -17.12
N ASN A 383 1.38 -2.19 -18.00
CA ASN A 383 0.20 -1.33 -18.05
C ASN A 383 -0.74 -1.54 -16.84
N LEU A 384 -0.93 -2.77 -16.38
CA LEU A 384 -1.68 -3.07 -15.15
C LEU A 384 -0.99 -2.49 -13.91
N GLU A 385 0.35 -2.56 -13.81
CA GLU A 385 1.11 -1.98 -12.71
C GLU A 385 0.99 -0.45 -12.66
N LYS A 386 1.00 0.22 -13.82
CA LYS A 386 0.72 1.67 -13.92
C LYS A 386 -0.71 1.99 -13.48
N ALA A 387 -1.72 1.23 -13.91
CA ALA A 387 -3.11 1.42 -13.50
C ALA A 387 -3.30 1.18 -11.99
N ARG A 388 -2.67 0.13 -11.44
CA ARG A 388 -2.61 -0.15 -9.99
C ARG A 388 -1.99 1.00 -9.20
N SER A 389 -0.92 1.59 -9.71
CA SER A 389 -0.24 2.73 -9.07
C SER A 389 -1.15 3.98 -9.05
N LYS A 390 -1.84 4.28 -10.16
CA LYS A 390 -2.88 5.33 -10.20
C LYS A 390 -3.99 5.07 -9.18
N LEU A 391 -4.50 3.83 -9.12
CA LEU A 391 -5.60 3.44 -8.23
C LEU A 391 -5.22 3.59 -6.76
N SER A 392 -4.00 3.18 -6.39
CA SER A 392 -3.45 3.37 -5.04
C SER A 392 -3.36 4.86 -4.68
N ALA A 393 -2.86 5.71 -5.59
CA ALA A 393 -2.77 7.15 -5.38
C ALA A 393 -4.15 7.85 -5.29
N ALA A 394 -5.16 7.38 -6.04
CA ALA A 394 -6.52 7.87 -5.93
C ALA A 394 -7.17 7.50 -4.59
N LYS A 395 -7.02 6.23 -4.15
CA LYS A 395 -7.50 5.76 -2.83
C LYS A 395 -6.81 6.51 -1.68
N LEU A 396 -5.51 6.82 -1.82
CA LEU A 396 -4.77 7.61 -0.83
C LEU A 396 -5.34 9.03 -0.69
N LYS A 397 -5.57 9.76 -1.80
CA LYS A 397 -6.13 11.12 -1.77
C LYS A 397 -7.51 11.19 -1.11
N LEU A 398 -8.38 10.22 -1.39
CA LEU A 398 -9.71 10.14 -0.75
C LEU A 398 -9.57 9.88 0.76
N ARG A 399 -8.64 8.99 1.16
CA ARG A 399 -8.31 8.74 2.57
C ARG A 399 -7.71 9.98 3.26
N GLU A 400 -6.86 10.75 2.59
CA GLU A 400 -6.26 11.99 3.14
C GLU A 400 -7.35 13.03 3.45
N GLN A 401 -8.31 13.25 2.54
CA GLN A 401 -9.45 14.13 2.81
C GLN A 401 -10.35 13.66 3.96
N GLN A 402 -10.49 12.35 4.15
CA GLN A 402 -11.24 11.78 5.27
C GLN A 402 -10.45 11.78 6.59
N ARG A 403 -9.12 11.96 6.56
CA ARG A 403 -8.21 11.88 7.72
C ARG A 403 -7.73 13.26 8.22
N ASP A 404 -8.67 14.18 8.42
CA ASP A 404 -8.42 15.42 9.21
C ASP A 404 -8.42 15.14 10.74
N LYS A 405 -8.31 13.87 11.13
CA LYS A 405 -8.02 13.39 12.50
C LYS A 405 -6.87 12.41 12.43
N GLY A 406 -5.77 12.76 13.09
CA GLY A 406 -4.50 12.08 12.92
C GLY A 406 -4.49 10.63 13.41
N ASP A 407 -4.32 9.70 12.48
CA ASP A 407 -3.64 8.43 12.73
C ASP A 407 -2.91 7.97 11.46
N VAL A 408 -1.58 7.94 11.51
CA VAL A 408 -0.71 7.55 10.38
C VAL A 408 -0.40 6.05 10.49
N GLY A 409 -1.46 5.25 10.39
CA GLY A 409 -1.37 3.79 10.29
C GLY A 409 -1.07 3.30 8.86
N GLU A 410 0.00 2.50 8.73
CA GLU A 410 0.43 1.83 7.49
C GLU A 410 -0.63 0.86 6.92
N GLU A 411 -1.06 1.14 5.70
CA GLU A 411 -1.87 0.26 4.83
C GLU A 411 -2.88 -0.65 5.56
N ASP A 412 -4.07 -0.14 5.83
CA ASP A 412 -5.22 -0.95 6.29
C ASP A 412 -6.01 -1.50 5.11
N LEU A 413 -5.35 -2.25 4.21
CA LEU A 413 -6.10 -3.23 3.41
C LEU A 413 -6.70 -4.24 4.39
N PRO A 414 -8.01 -4.54 4.33
CA PRO A 414 -8.66 -5.45 5.25
C PRO A 414 -8.05 -6.85 5.17
N GLY A 415 -8.07 -7.56 6.30
CA GLY A 415 -7.53 -8.92 6.43
C GLY A 415 -6.45 -9.05 7.50
N LEU A 416 -6.22 -10.29 7.92
CA LEU A 416 -5.23 -10.62 8.94
C LEU A 416 -3.81 -10.48 8.36
N LYS A 417 -3.02 -9.52 8.84
CA LYS A 417 -1.57 -9.43 8.54
C LYS A 417 -0.85 -10.61 9.21
N VAL A 418 -0.10 -11.41 8.44
CA VAL A 418 0.56 -12.66 8.87
C VAL A 418 1.95 -12.75 8.25
N GLN A 419 2.96 -13.17 9.02
CA GLN A 419 4.30 -13.48 8.48
C GLN A 419 4.33 -14.88 7.88
N VAL A 420 5.17 -15.10 6.85
CA VAL A 420 5.31 -16.42 6.19
C VAL A 420 5.64 -17.56 7.17
N ARG A 421 6.36 -17.26 8.27
CA ARG A 421 6.70 -18.21 9.33
C ARG A 421 5.49 -18.68 10.15
N GLU A 422 4.43 -17.89 10.22
CA GLU A 422 3.22 -18.13 11.00
C GLU A 422 2.15 -18.90 10.21
N LEU A 423 2.36 -19.14 8.90
CA LEU A 423 1.36 -19.77 8.02
C LEU A 423 1.01 -21.21 8.39
N ASP A 424 1.90 -21.97 9.04
CA ASP A 424 1.55 -23.31 9.56
C ASP A 424 0.52 -23.19 10.70
N ASP A 425 0.76 -22.26 11.63
CA ASP A 425 -0.13 -22.00 12.78
C ASP A 425 -1.47 -21.38 12.33
N VAL A 426 -1.46 -20.45 11.36
CA VAL A 426 -2.68 -19.78 10.87
C VAL A 426 -3.51 -20.67 9.93
N LEU A 427 -2.92 -21.27 8.89
CA LEU A 427 -3.70 -21.99 7.86
C LEU A 427 -3.99 -23.45 8.22
N PHE A 428 -3.00 -24.14 8.82
CA PHE A 428 -3.10 -25.58 9.05
C PHE A 428 -3.68 -25.88 10.44
N ARG A 429 -3.14 -25.25 11.48
CA ARG A 429 -3.59 -25.44 12.88
C ARG A 429 -4.77 -24.55 13.26
N ASP A 430 -4.97 -23.42 12.58
CA ASP A 430 -5.97 -22.39 12.88
C ASP A 430 -5.90 -21.94 14.35
N VAL A 431 -4.72 -21.48 14.78
CA VAL A 431 -4.48 -21.02 16.14
C VAL A 431 -5.39 -19.83 16.46
N GLY A 432 -6.30 -20.04 17.42
CA GLY A 432 -7.35 -19.09 17.77
C GLY A 432 -8.65 -19.24 16.98
N ASN A 433 -8.83 -20.34 16.22
CA ASN A 433 -10.03 -20.69 15.43
C ASN A 433 -10.50 -19.62 14.43
N LYS A 434 -9.66 -18.66 14.04
CA LYS A 434 -10.08 -17.49 13.24
C LYS A 434 -10.72 -17.88 11.90
N ILE A 435 -10.18 -18.88 11.23
CA ILE A 435 -10.71 -19.35 9.94
C ILE A 435 -12.01 -20.14 10.19
N LYS A 436 -12.02 -21.04 11.18
CA LYS A 436 -13.19 -21.83 11.56
C LYS A 436 -14.38 -20.97 11.98
N ASP A 437 -14.16 -20.00 12.85
CA ASP A 437 -15.18 -19.09 13.39
C ASP A 437 -15.70 -18.13 12.31
N SER A 438 -14.87 -17.76 11.32
CA SER A 438 -15.32 -16.98 10.16
C SER A 438 -16.28 -17.74 9.24
N GLY A 439 -16.30 -19.08 9.32
CA GLY A 439 -17.05 -19.95 8.41
C GLY A 439 -16.54 -20.00 6.97
N LYS A 440 -15.64 -19.11 6.55
CA LYS A 440 -15.19 -18.92 5.16
C LYS A 440 -13.95 -19.75 4.81
N TRP A 441 -13.52 -19.73 3.55
CA TRP A 441 -12.20 -20.21 3.12
C TRP A 441 -11.19 -19.06 3.11
N PRO A 442 -9.89 -19.28 3.39
CA PRO A 442 -8.90 -18.21 3.37
C PRO A 442 -8.52 -17.78 1.94
N LEU A 443 -8.48 -16.46 1.74
CA LEU A 443 -7.89 -15.79 0.58
C LEU A 443 -6.56 -15.17 0.99
N ILE A 444 -5.48 -15.63 0.39
CA ILE A 444 -4.10 -15.25 0.73
C ILE A 444 -3.61 -14.23 -0.29
N ILE A 445 -3.47 -12.98 0.16
CA ILE A 445 -2.87 -11.89 -0.61
C ILE A 445 -1.35 -11.96 -0.37
N ASP A 446 -0.62 -12.46 -1.36
CA ASP A 446 0.83 -12.65 -1.34
C ASP A 446 1.49 -11.90 -2.51
N THR A 447 1.80 -10.63 -2.31
CA THR A 447 2.53 -9.81 -3.29
C THR A 447 3.95 -10.31 -3.56
N THR A 448 4.51 -11.14 -2.67
CA THR A 448 5.92 -11.56 -2.68
C THR A 448 6.16 -12.94 -3.29
N GLY A 449 5.12 -13.77 -3.40
CA GLY A 449 5.20 -15.18 -3.81
C GLY A 449 5.82 -16.12 -2.76
N GLN A 450 6.11 -15.65 -1.54
CA GLN A 450 6.70 -16.48 -0.49
C GLN A 450 5.69 -17.49 0.10
N ALA A 451 4.42 -17.11 0.27
CA ALA A 451 3.36 -18.03 0.73
C ALA A 451 2.97 -19.03 -0.37
N ALA A 452 2.94 -18.57 -1.63
CA ALA A 452 2.80 -19.45 -2.80
C ALA A 452 3.92 -20.53 -2.83
N THR A 453 5.16 -20.11 -2.60
CA THR A 453 6.32 -21.02 -2.49
C THR A 453 6.20 -21.97 -1.30
N PHE A 454 5.85 -21.46 -0.11
CA PHE A 454 5.63 -22.26 1.10
C PHE A 454 4.57 -23.35 0.90
N LEU A 455 3.41 -23.00 0.35
CA LEU A 455 2.31 -23.94 0.13
C LEU A 455 2.64 -25.00 -0.94
N ARG A 456 3.42 -24.64 -1.97
CA ARG A 456 3.88 -25.58 -3.01
C ARG A 456 4.84 -26.66 -2.50
N TYR A 457 5.68 -26.34 -1.51
CA TYR A 457 6.58 -27.31 -0.86
C TYR A 457 5.95 -28.00 0.36
N ARG A 458 4.70 -27.65 0.71
CA ARG A 458 3.90 -28.33 1.73
C ARG A 458 3.06 -29.46 1.09
N ASP A 459 2.48 -30.32 1.91
CA ASP A 459 1.66 -31.45 1.45
C ASP A 459 0.25 -30.98 1.02
N THR A 460 0.18 -30.26 -0.10
CA THR A 460 -1.05 -29.72 -0.70
C THR A 460 -1.23 -30.18 -2.14
N ASN A 461 -2.47 -30.13 -2.64
CA ASN A 461 -2.74 -30.28 -4.08
C ASN A 461 -2.74 -28.88 -4.69
N TYR A 462 -1.74 -28.56 -5.50
CA TYR A 462 -1.48 -27.20 -5.98
C TYR A 462 -1.86 -27.05 -7.47
N ILE A 463 -2.74 -26.10 -7.78
CA ILE A 463 -3.16 -25.73 -9.13
C ILE A 463 -2.74 -24.29 -9.39
N ARG A 464 -2.05 -24.01 -10.50
CA ARG A 464 -1.83 -22.64 -10.99
C ARG A 464 -2.86 -22.30 -12.05
N ALA A 465 -3.65 -21.26 -11.83
CA ALA A 465 -4.70 -20.83 -12.75
C ALA A 465 -4.17 -20.43 -14.14
N LEU A 466 -2.93 -19.93 -14.19
CA LEU A 466 -2.28 -19.53 -15.44
C LEU A 466 -1.53 -20.67 -16.14
N SER A 467 -1.53 -21.89 -15.61
CA SER A 467 -0.85 -23.03 -16.27
C SER A 467 -1.86 -23.85 -17.07
N PRO A 468 -1.70 -23.99 -18.40
CA PRO A 468 -2.63 -24.77 -19.23
C PRO A 468 -2.79 -26.19 -18.69
N VAL A 469 -1.66 -26.85 -18.43
CA VAL A 469 -1.60 -28.23 -17.96
C VAL A 469 -2.23 -28.38 -16.57
N ASP A 470 -2.05 -27.43 -15.65
CA ASP A 470 -2.67 -27.52 -14.31
C ASP A 470 -4.20 -27.28 -14.38
N MET A 471 -4.68 -26.56 -15.40
CA MET A 471 -6.09 -26.22 -15.67
C MET A 471 -6.80 -27.13 -16.71
N GLU A 472 -6.16 -28.21 -17.13
CA GLU A 472 -6.82 -29.30 -17.87
C GLU A 472 -7.91 -29.93 -17.00
N GLN A 473 -9.09 -30.19 -17.58
CA GLN A 473 -10.26 -30.69 -16.85
C GLN A 473 -9.94 -31.94 -16.02
N ASP A 474 -9.27 -32.94 -16.61
CA ASP A 474 -8.94 -34.18 -15.89
C ASP A 474 -7.88 -33.99 -14.81
N ARG A 475 -6.90 -33.10 -15.00
CA ARG A 475 -5.85 -32.86 -14.00
C ARG A 475 -6.37 -32.02 -12.83
N ALA A 476 -7.18 -31.01 -13.10
CA ALA A 476 -7.89 -30.24 -12.08
C ALA A 476 -8.86 -31.14 -11.29
N ARG A 477 -9.65 -31.98 -11.97
CA ARG A 477 -10.54 -32.98 -11.37
C ARG A 477 -9.79 -33.95 -10.45
N LEU A 478 -8.66 -34.50 -10.90
CA LEU A 478 -7.84 -35.40 -10.08
C LEU A 478 -7.18 -34.70 -8.89
N ALA A 479 -6.79 -33.43 -9.02
CA ALA A 479 -6.28 -32.62 -7.91
C ALA A 479 -7.37 -32.34 -6.85
N ILE A 480 -8.60 -32.03 -7.27
CA ILE A 480 -9.77 -31.87 -6.38
C ILE A 480 -10.09 -33.20 -5.68
N LEU A 481 -10.19 -34.30 -6.43
CA LEU A 481 -10.43 -35.64 -5.87
C LEU A 481 -9.31 -36.08 -4.91
N GLY A 482 -8.05 -35.80 -5.25
CA GLY A 482 -6.89 -36.08 -4.39
C GLY A 482 -6.94 -35.29 -3.08
N ALA A 483 -7.30 -34.01 -3.14
CA ALA A 483 -7.50 -33.18 -1.95
C ALA A 483 -8.60 -33.73 -1.04
N ILE A 484 -9.78 -34.03 -1.61
CA ILE A 484 -10.94 -34.56 -0.88
C ILE A 484 -10.61 -35.94 -0.27
N ARG A 485 -10.07 -36.87 -1.06
CA ARG A 485 -9.79 -38.24 -0.61
C ARG A 485 -8.75 -38.33 0.51
N TYR A 486 -7.67 -37.56 0.40
CA TYR A 486 -6.60 -37.58 1.39
C TYR A 486 -6.82 -36.60 2.55
N GLY A 487 -7.82 -35.72 2.48
CA GLY A 487 -8.04 -34.65 3.46
C GLY A 487 -6.93 -33.60 3.45
N LYS A 488 -6.36 -33.33 2.27
CA LYS A 488 -5.28 -32.36 2.05
C LYS A 488 -5.86 -31.04 1.54
N PRO A 489 -5.23 -29.89 1.81
CA PRO A 489 -5.65 -28.64 1.20
C PRO A 489 -5.52 -28.69 -0.33
N LEU A 490 -6.52 -28.12 -1.00
CA LEU A 490 -6.46 -27.69 -2.39
C LEU A 490 -6.01 -26.23 -2.41
N VAL A 491 -4.95 -25.93 -3.14
CA VAL A 491 -4.38 -24.59 -3.29
C VAL A 491 -4.60 -24.15 -4.73
N VAL A 492 -5.30 -23.03 -4.90
CA VAL A 492 -5.54 -22.41 -6.21
C VAL A 492 -4.76 -21.10 -6.26
N ASP A 493 -3.71 -21.07 -7.07
CA ASP A 493 -2.81 -19.93 -7.25
C ASP A 493 -3.22 -19.14 -8.49
N MET A 494 -3.89 -18.00 -8.28
CA MET A 494 -4.33 -17.10 -9.35
C MET A 494 -3.19 -16.24 -9.90
N MET A 495 -2.00 -16.26 -9.25
CA MET A 495 -0.83 -15.49 -9.64
C MET A 495 -1.14 -13.98 -9.70
N GLU A 496 -0.89 -13.31 -10.83
CA GLU A 496 -0.85 -11.84 -10.94
C GLU A 496 -2.16 -11.22 -11.46
N VAL A 497 -3.13 -12.07 -11.80
CA VAL A 497 -4.43 -11.70 -12.36
C VAL A 497 -5.50 -12.35 -11.50
N ASP A 498 -6.68 -11.74 -11.40
CA ASP A 498 -7.82 -12.51 -10.91
C ASP A 498 -8.28 -13.47 -12.00
N MET A 499 -8.33 -14.75 -11.66
CA MET A 499 -8.78 -15.82 -12.54
C MET A 499 -10.02 -16.52 -11.98
N PHE A 500 -10.64 -16.00 -10.90
CA PHE A 500 -11.68 -16.72 -10.15
C PHE A 500 -12.85 -17.19 -11.02
N GLU A 501 -13.44 -16.28 -11.81
CA GLU A 501 -14.53 -16.61 -12.75
C GLU A 501 -14.06 -17.59 -13.84
N ALA A 502 -12.89 -17.34 -14.46
CA ALA A 502 -12.34 -18.21 -15.49
C ALA A 502 -12.00 -19.63 -14.99
N ILE A 503 -11.67 -19.80 -13.70
CA ILE A 503 -11.52 -21.10 -13.04
C ILE A 503 -12.89 -21.73 -12.81
N SER A 504 -13.86 -20.95 -12.36
CA SER A 504 -15.25 -21.39 -12.16
C SER A 504 -15.85 -21.96 -13.43
N ASP A 505 -15.80 -21.21 -14.54
CA ASP A 505 -16.27 -21.63 -15.87
C ASP A 505 -15.59 -22.93 -16.35
N ARG A 506 -14.27 -23.05 -16.17
CA ARG A 506 -13.52 -24.26 -16.53
C ARG A 506 -13.89 -25.46 -15.67
N TRP A 507 -14.16 -25.25 -14.38
CA TRP A 507 -14.57 -26.30 -13.44
C TRP A 507 -16.02 -26.74 -13.66
N ASP A 508 -16.89 -25.87 -14.16
CA ASP A 508 -18.24 -26.22 -14.60
C ASP A 508 -18.23 -27.21 -15.78
N GLY A 509 -17.18 -27.19 -16.60
CA GLY A 509 -16.91 -28.23 -17.60
C GLY A 509 -16.52 -29.60 -17.03
N ILE A 510 -16.11 -29.67 -15.75
CA ILE A 510 -15.88 -30.94 -15.02
C ILE A 510 -17.20 -31.41 -14.38
N SER A 511 -17.88 -30.50 -13.69
CA SER A 511 -19.20 -30.73 -13.10
C SER A 511 -19.87 -29.38 -12.86
N LYS A 512 -21.11 -29.21 -13.32
CA LYS A 512 -21.83 -27.93 -13.23
C LYS A 512 -22.01 -27.49 -11.76
N GLY A 513 -21.65 -26.25 -11.46
CA GLY A 513 -21.66 -25.66 -10.12
C GLY A 513 -20.54 -26.15 -9.21
N LEU A 514 -19.42 -26.69 -9.74
CA LEU A 514 -18.37 -27.30 -8.91
C LEU A 514 -17.67 -26.29 -8.00
N MET A 515 -17.36 -25.08 -8.49
CA MET A 515 -16.77 -24.02 -7.67
C MET A 515 -17.67 -23.65 -6.49
N GLU A 516 -18.95 -23.42 -6.74
CA GLU A 516 -19.95 -23.09 -5.72
C GLU A 516 -20.09 -24.20 -4.67
N ASN A 517 -20.16 -25.47 -5.11
CA ASN A 517 -20.20 -26.62 -4.19
C ASN A 517 -18.95 -26.71 -3.29
N ILE A 518 -17.77 -26.29 -3.79
CA ILE A 518 -16.53 -26.24 -3.01
C ILE A 518 -16.56 -25.04 -2.04
N MET A 519 -16.97 -23.87 -2.50
CA MET A 519 -17.04 -22.64 -1.70
C MET A 519 -18.00 -22.78 -0.50
N ASP A 520 -19.19 -23.32 -0.73
CA ASP A 520 -20.21 -23.57 0.30
C ASP A 520 -19.93 -24.82 1.17
N LYS A 521 -18.78 -25.48 0.93
CA LYS A 521 -18.35 -26.69 1.65
C LYS A 521 -19.35 -27.84 1.54
N SER A 522 -20.18 -27.82 0.48
CA SER A 522 -21.22 -28.83 0.22
C SER A 522 -20.67 -30.05 -0.51
N ILE A 523 -19.56 -29.90 -1.25
CA ILE A 523 -18.88 -30.96 -2.02
C ILE A 523 -18.50 -32.19 -1.17
N THR A 524 -18.23 -32.00 0.13
CA THR A 524 -17.89 -33.06 1.08
C THR A 524 -19.10 -33.68 1.78
N ARG A 525 -20.30 -33.11 1.61
CA ARG A 525 -21.58 -33.63 2.15
C ARG A 525 -22.25 -34.51 1.11
N GLU A 526 -23.06 -35.47 1.56
CA GLU A 526 -23.90 -36.32 0.69
C GLU A 526 -23.10 -37.03 -0.43
N GLU A 527 -21.79 -37.20 -0.24
CA GLU A 527 -20.85 -37.72 -1.23
C GLU A 527 -20.91 -36.99 -2.60
N LYS A 528 -21.19 -35.68 -2.63
CA LYS A 528 -21.30 -34.86 -3.86
C LYS A 528 -20.04 -34.82 -4.74
N TYR A 529 -18.90 -35.32 -4.25
CA TYR A 529 -17.69 -35.55 -5.05
C TYR A 529 -17.73 -36.80 -5.94
N LEU A 530 -18.67 -37.74 -5.74
CA LEU A 530 -18.72 -39.00 -6.51
C LEU A 530 -18.84 -38.81 -8.04
N PRO A 531 -19.60 -37.84 -8.58
CA PRO A 531 -19.66 -37.59 -10.02
C PRO A 531 -18.32 -37.18 -10.64
N LEU A 532 -17.34 -36.77 -9.84
CA LEU A 532 -15.99 -36.44 -10.31
C LEU A 532 -15.17 -37.71 -10.60
N ILE A 533 -15.56 -38.89 -10.11
CA ILE A 533 -14.81 -40.14 -10.29
C ILE A 533 -15.14 -40.72 -11.67
N LYS A 534 -14.13 -40.98 -12.49
CA LYS A 534 -14.27 -41.62 -13.81
C LYS A 534 -13.96 -43.12 -13.72
N PRO A 535 -14.59 -43.99 -14.55
CA PRO A 535 -14.26 -45.42 -14.60
C PRO A 535 -12.81 -45.74 -15.01
N THR A 536 -12.11 -44.76 -15.59
CA THR A 536 -10.70 -44.85 -15.99
C THR A 536 -9.71 -44.48 -14.88
N ASP A 537 -10.20 -43.99 -13.73
CA ASP A 537 -9.34 -43.65 -12.59
C ASP A 537 -8.82 -44.93 -11.91
N GLY A 538 -7.62 -44.85 -11.31
CA GLY A 538 -7.01 -45.99 -10.62
C GLY A 538 -7.84 -46.49 -9.43
N ASP A 539 -7.59 -47.74 -9.00
CA ASP A 539 -8.28 -48.41 -7.88
C ASP A 539 -8.25 -47.62 -6.57
N GLU A 540 -7.30 -46.71 -6.42
CA GLU A 540 -7.22 -45.78 -5.32
C GLU A 540 -8.41 -44.80 -5.26
N TYR A 541 -9.08 -44.48 -6.37
CA TYR A 541 -10.24 -43.58 -6.43
C TYR A 541 -11.61 -44.30 -6.39
N GLN A 542 -11.65 -45.60 -6.11
CA GLN A 542 -12.91 -46.29 -5.84
C GLN A 542 -13.66 -45.68 -4.65
N LYS A 543 -15.00 -45.68 -4.68
CA LYS A 543 -15.87 -45.10 -3.63
C LYS A 543 -15.49 -45.54 -2.21
N ASN A 544 -15.15 -46.81 -2.02
CA ASN A 544 -14.74 -47.40 -0.74
C ASN A 544 -13.39 -46.89 -0.18
N LYS A 545 -12.63 -46.08 -0.94
CA LYS A 545 -11.35 -45.49 -0.52
C LYS A 545 -11.49 -44.07 0.04
N PHE A 546 -12.68 -43.49 -0.01
CA PHE A 546 -12.99 -42.20 0.62
C PHE A 546 -13.44 -42.44 2.06
N ASN A 547 -12.75 -41.79 3.01
CA ASN A 547 -13.04 -41.93 4.43
C ASN A 547 -13.58 -40.59 4.94
N GLU A 548 -14.73 -40.62 5.62
CA GLU A 548 -15.42 -39.43 6.15
C GLU A 548 -14.53 -38.52 7.01
N TYR A 549 -13.64 -39.10 7.82
CA TYR A 549 -12.66 -38.37 8.64
C TYR A 549 -11.58 -37.63 7.82
N ARG A 550 -11.35 -38.06 6.57
CA ARG A 550 -10.45 -37.37 5.62
C ARG A 550 -11.22 -36.37 4.79
N THR A 551 -12.37 -36.73 4.24
CA THR A 551 -13.17 -35.82 3.39
C THR A 551 -13.62 -34.58 4.17
N SER A 552 -14.01 -34.73 5.44
CA SER A 552 -14.33 -33.61 6.36
C SER A 552 -13.15 -32.68 6.69
N ARG A 553 -11.91 -33.05 6.33
CA ARG A 553 -10.70 -32.22 6.50
C ARG A 553 -10.22 -31.52 5.23
N PHE A 554 -10.92 -31.70 4.12
CA PHE A 554 -10.68 -30.91 2.92
C PHE A 554 -10.70 -29.41 3.25
N LYS A 555 -9.73 -28.67 2.70
CA LYS A 555 -9.61 -27.21 2.82
C LYS A 555 -9.38 -26.63 1.42
N LEU A 556 -10.03 -25.53 1.07
CA LEU A 556 -9.66 -24.70 -0.09
C LEU A 556 -8.86 -23.49 0.40
N PHE A 557 -7.70 -23.24 -0.20
CA PHE A 557 -6.92 -22.01 -0.07
C PHE A 557 -6.81 -21.35 -1.45
N ILE A 558 -7.15 -20.07 -1.57
CA ILE A 558 -6.91 -19.29 -2.80
C ILE A 558 -5.75 -18.32 -2.54
N ILE A 559 -4.82 -18.20 -3.49
CA ILE A 559 -3.69 -17.27 -3.43
C ILE A 559 -3.79 -16.29 -4.60
N THR A 560 -3.51 -15.01 -4.35
CA THR A 560 -3.34 -14.01 -5.40
C THR A 560 -2.24 -13.01 -5.03
N LYS A 561 -1.52 -12.50 -6.05
CA LYS A 561 -0.63 -11.34 -5.90
C LYS A 561 -1.36 -9.99 -6.05
N ASN A 562 -2.65 -10.02 -6.41
CA ASN A 562 -3.47 -8.81 -6.46
C ASN A 562 -3.74 -8.30 -5.02
N PRO A 563 -3.26 -7.10 -4.62
CA PRO A 563 -3.52 -6.54 -3.30
C PRO A 563 -4.96 -6.06 -3.09
N TYR A 564 -5.71 -5.87 -4.19
CA TYR A 564 -7.12 -5.46 -4.20
C TYR A 564 -7.95 -6.52 -4.96
N PRO A 565 -8.20 -7.71 -4.38
CA PRO A 565 -9.15 -8.66 -4.96
C PRO A 565 -10.54 -8.02 -5.09
N PRO A 566 -11.40 -8.48 -6.03
CA PRO A 566 -12.71 -7.90 -6.20
C PRO A 566 -13.59 -8.10 -4.97
N GLU A 567 -14.54 -7.18 -4.76
CA GLU A 567 -15.41 -7.17 -3.59
C GLU A 567 -16.15 -8.50 -3.41
N SER A 568 -16.68 -9.07 -4.52
CA SER A 568 -17.34 -10.39 -4.57
C SER A 568 -16.51 -11.53 -3.97
N LEU A 569 -15.18 -11.52 -4.14
CA LEU A 569 -14.29 -12.52 -3.57
C LEU A 569 -13.96 -12.21 -2.11
N THR A 570 -13.75 -10.94 -1.78
CA THR A 570 -13.45 -10.50 -0.41
C THR A 570 -14.63 -10.68 0.56
N GLU A 571 -15.86 -10.57 0.08
CA GLU A 571 -17.06 -10.84 0.87
C GLU A 571 -17.24 -12.33 1.16
N ARG A 572 -16.83 -13.21 0.23
CA ARG A 572 -17.00 -14.66 0.34
C ARG A 572 -15.86 -15.37 1.10
N MET A 573 -14.69 -14.75 1.20
CA MET A 573 -13.48 -15.37 1.77
C MET A 573 -12.97 -14.68 3.04
N TYR A 574 -12.07 -15.34 3.77
CA TYR A 574 -11.36 -14.78 4.93
C TYR A 574 -10.00 -14.23 4.49
N LEU A 575 -9.83 -12.91 4.47
CA LEU A 575 -8.62 -12.28 3.95
C LEU A 575 -7.42 -12.46 4.90
N ILE A 576 -6.32 -12.95 4.34
CA ILE A 576 -5.01 -13.06 4.99
C ILE A 576 -4.00 -12.33 4.10
N ARG A 577 -3.25 -11.40 4.68
CA ARG A 577 -2.20 -10.62 3.99
C ARG A 577 -0.83 -11.09 4.44
N ILE A 578 0.01 -11.46 3.48
CA ILE A 578 1.41 -11.74 3.76
C ILE A 578 2.15 -10.43 4.00
N HIS A 579 2.68 -10.27 5.19
CA HIS A 579 3.58 -9.18 5.53
C HIS A 579 5.01 -9.71 5.63
N VAL A 580 5.92 -9.07 4.89
CA VAL A 580 7.35 -9.28 5.00
C VAL A 580 7.93 -8.03 5.66
N PRO A 581 8.46 -8.11 6.90
CA PRO A 581 9.15 -6.98 7.50
C PRO A 581 10.41 -6.67 6.69
N LEU A 582 10.62 -5.38 6.40
CA LEU A 582 11.78 -4.83 5.68
C LEU A 582 13.07 -4.95 6.51
#